data_AF-A0A1G2HR60-F1
#
_entry.id   AF-A0A1G2HR60-F1
#
_cell.length_a   1.000
_cell.length_b   1.000
_cell.length_c   1.000
_cell.angle_alpha   90.00
_cell.angle_beta   90.00
_cell.angle_gamma   90.00
#
_symmetry.space_group_name_H-M   'P 1'
#
loop_
_entity.id
_entity.type
_entity.pdbx_description
1 polymer ?
#
loop_
_entity_poly.entity_id
_entity_poly.type
_entity_poly.pdbx_seq_one_letter_code
_entity_poly.pdbx_strand_id
1 'polypeptide(L)'
;MFQNDFHNINNNGAFNPPNQTFGLGIIQKLVSAYKLWHEFLVKFPKHSKHTLGAKIDFLFLETIEFTLTAIYVPKPLKLSLIEKNINKIDLLKFFLQLSWETKTMDNKNYAILSEEVFDLGKIMGGWKKKISQKNPPYFKGGKKVSVADGGETAVLA
;
A
#
# COMPACT_ATOMS: atom_id res chain seq x y z
N MET A 1 -22.81 -7.44 -16.35
CA MET A 1 -23.00 -8.03 -15.01
C MET A 1 -21.82 -8.96 -14.81
N PHE A 2 -20.72 -8.48 -14.23
CA PHE A 2 -19.50 -9.29 -14.03
C PHE A 2 -19.48 -9.75 -12.59
N GLN A 3 -19.86 -11.01 -12.39
CA GLN A 3 -19.78 -11.73 -11.13
C GLN A 3 -18.30 -11.95 -10.78
N ASN A 4 -17.91 -11.60 -9.56
CA ASN A 4 -16.56 -11.79 -9.04
C ASN A 4 -16.32 -13.28 -8.71
N ASP A 5 -15.58 -13.99 -9.56
CA ASP A 5 -15.10 -15.35 -9.28
C ASP A 5 -13.73 -15.34 -8.56
N PHE A 6 -13.72 -14.88 -7.30
CA PHE A 6 -12.52 -14.91 -6.43
C PHE A 6 -12.53 -16.05 -5.41
N HIS A 7 -13.31 -17.11 -5.64
CA HIS A 7 -13.39 -18.26 -4.73
C HIS A 7 -13.07 -19.58 -5.42
N ASN A 8 -11.85 -19.75 -5.97
CA ASN A 8 -11.24 -21.08 -6.07
C ASN A 8 -9.73 -21.03 -6.32
N ILE A 9 -8.93 -20.82 -5.27
CA ILE A 9 -7.51 -21.16 -5.29
C ILE A 9 -7.25 -21.98 -4.03
N ASN A 10 -7.37 -23.30 -4.14
CA ASN A 10 -6.71 -24.17 -3.18
C ASN A 10 -6.03 -25.37 -3.85
N ASN A 11 -4.79 -25.56 -3.44
CA ASN A 11 -3.91 -26.73 -3.58
C ASN A 11 -3.36 -27.09 -4.96
N ASN A 12 -2.12 -26.65 -5.22
CA ASN A 12 -0.95 -27.54 -5.13
C ASN A 12 0.36 -26.77 -5.34
N GLY A 13 1.28 -26.83 -4.36
CA GLY A 13 2.66 -26.35 -4.50
C GLY A 13 3.05 -25.22 -3.54
N ALA A 14 3.92 -25.55 -2.60
CA ALA A 14 4.39 -24.69 -1.52
C ALA A 14 5.14 -23.44 -2.00
N PHE A 15 4.53 -22.26 -1.86
CA PHE A 15 5.20 -21.02 -1.43
C PHE A 15 4.16 -19.97 -1.01
N ASN A 16 3.51 -20.15 0.15
CA ASN A 16 2.74 -19.08 0.76
C ASN A 16 3.59 -18.43 1.88
N PRO A 17 4.33 -17.33 1.60
CA PRO A 17 5.00 -16.60 2.65
C PRO A 17 3.93 -15.97 3.56
N PRO A 18 4.11 -15.98 4.90
CA PRO A 18 3.10 -15.62 5.91
C PRO A 18 2.57 -14.17 5.86
N ASN A 19 2.93 -13.40 4.81
CA ASN A 19 2.67 -11.97 4.67
C ASN A 19 1.65 -11.64 3.56
N GLN A 20 1.15 -12.62 2.78
CA GLN A 20 0.23 -12.37 1.66
C GLN A 20 -1.17 -11.91 2.12
N THR A 21 -1.68 -12.45 3.23
CA THR A 21 -3.02 -12.11 3.74
C THR A 21 -3.16 -10.62 4.09
N PHE A 22 -2.08 -10.00 4.59
CA PHE A 22 -2.11 -8.57 4.93
C PHE A 22 -2.13 -7.69 3.67
N GLY A 23 -1.40 -8.09 2.62
CA GLY A 23 -1.41 -7.39 1.33
C GLY A 23 -2.77 -7.43 0.63
N LEU A 24 -3.50 -8.55 0.75
CA LEU A 24 -4.85 -8.68 0.19
C LEU A 24 -5.85 -7.69 0.81
N GLY A 25 -5.82 -7.52 2.14
CA GLY A 25 -6.67 -6.55 2.83
C GLY A 25 -6.38 -5.10 2.42
N ILE A 26 -5.11 -4.78 2.16
CA ILE A 26 -4.70 -3.46 1.67
C ILE A 26 -5.29 -3.20 0.27
N ILE A 27 -5.23 -4.18 -0.64
CA ILE A 27 -5.78 -4.05 -1.99
C ILE A 27 -7.29 -3.83 -1.93
N GLN A 28 -8.02 -4.58 -1.09
CA GLN A 28 -9.47 -4.41 -0.97
C GLN A 28 -9.84 -2.99 -0.54
N LYS A 29 -9.11 -2.42 0.42
CA LYS A 29 -9.32 -1.03 0.86
C LYS A 29 -8.96 -0.03 -0.25
N LEU A 30 -7.87 -0.27 -0.99
CA LEU A 30 -7.47 0.54 -2.15
C LEU A 30 -8.53 0.54 -3.25
N VAL A 31 -9.08 -0.63 -3.60
CA VAL A 31 -10.16 -0.77 -4.59
C VAL A 31 -11.42 -0.05 -4.12
N SER A 32 -11.73 -0.09 -2.83
CA SER A 32 -12.88 0.61 -2.26
C SER A 32 -12.70 2.13 -2.33
N ALA A 33 -11.51 2.63 -1.97
CA ALA A 33 -11.16 4.05 -2.11
C ALA A 33 -11.17 4.50 -3.59
N TYR A 34 -10.72 3.65 -4.51
CA TYR A 34 -10.77 3.93 -5.95
C TYR A 34 -12.19 4.05 -6.47
N LYS A 35 -13.11 3.17 -6.04
CA LYS A 35 -14.53 3.27 -6.41
C LYS A 35 -15.13 4.60 -5.96
N LEU A 36 -14.86 5.01 -4.72
CA LEU A 36 -15.29 6.32 -4.20
C LEU A 36 -14.70 7.47 -5.03
N TRP A 37 -13.40 7.43 -5.33
CA TRP A 37 -12.77 8.42 -6.20
C TRP A 37 -13.44 8.50 -7.57
N HIS A 38 -13.73 7.35 -8.19
CA HIS A 38 -14.36 7.29 -9.51
C HIS A 38 -15.75 7.93 -9.51
N GLU A 39 -16.56 7.69 -8.48
CA GLU A 39 -17.87 8.36 -8.31
C GLU A 39 -17.73 9.89 -8.23
N PHE A 40 -16.67 10.39 -7.61
CA PHE A 40 -16.38 11.82 -7.54
C PHE A 40 -15.83 12.37 -8.86
N LEU A 41 -15.02 11.61 -9.58
CA LEU A 41 -14.44 11.99 -10.87
C LEU A 41 -15.52 12.20 -11.95
N VAL A 42 -16.67 11.54 -11.84
CA VAL A 42 -17.82 11.79 -12.73
C VAL A 42 -18.43 13.18 -12.49
N LYS A 43 -18.39 13.68 -11.24
CA LYS A 43 -18.94 14.98 -10.83
C LYS A 43 -17.95 16.14 -11.03
N PHE A 44 -16.71 15.86 -11.43
CA PHE A 44 -15.67 16.87 -11.61
C PHE A 44 -15.97 17.83 -12.78
N PRO A 45 -15.72 19.14 -12.63
CA PRO A 45 -15.73 20.10 -13.73
C PRO A 45 -14.82 19.67 -14.88
N LYS A 46 -15.30 19.80 -16.13
CA LYS A 46 -14.61 19.31 -17.34
C LYS A 46 -13.17 19.81 -17.48
N HIS A 47 -12.90 21.07 -17.11
CA HIS A 47 -11.56 21.67 -17.17
C HIS A 47 -10.55 21.04 -16.20
N SER A 48 -10.96 20.79 -14.94
CA SER A 48 -10.08 20.21 -13.91
C SER A 48 -10.03 18.68 -13.96
N LYS A 49 -11.02 18.03 -14.59
CA LYS A 49 -11.09 16.57 -14.74
C LYS A 49 -9.91 16.00 -15.52
N HIS A 50 -9.54 16.63 -16.64
CA HIS A 50 -8.49 16.13 -17.52
C HIS A 50 -7.07 16.48 -17.08
N THR A 51 -6.93 17.37 -16.09
CA THR A 51 -5.64 17.78 -15.54
C THR A 51 -5.41 17.12 -14.18
N LEU A 52 -6.04 17.66 -13.13
CA LEU A 52 -5.89 17.20 -11.76
C LEU A 52 -6.58 15.85 -11.54
N GLY A 53 -7.80 15.69 -12.06
CA GLY A 53 -8.55 14.44 -11.95
C GLY A 53 -7.82 13.25 -12.58
N ALA A 54 -7.31 13.41 -13.81
CA ALA A 54 -6.52 12.39 -14.49
C ALA A 54 -5.21 12.07 -13.75
N LYS A 55 -4.55 13.07 -13.16
CA LYS A 55 -3.33 12.86 -12.38
C LYS A 55 -3.59 12.04 -11.10
N ILE A 56 -4.69 12.31 -10.42
CA ILE A 56 -5.11 11.58 -9.21
C ILE A 56 -5.54 10.16 -9.57
N ASP A 57 -6.32 9.99 -10.64
CA ASP A 57 -6.73 8.67 -11.13
C ASP A 57 -5.52 7.79 -11.47
N PHE A 58 -4.54 8.35 -12.18
CA PHE A 58 -3.28 7.67 -12.47
C PHE A 58 -2.52 7.28 -11.19
N LEU A 59 -2.42 8.18 -10.20
CA LEU A 59 -1.76 7.88 -8.93
C LEU A 59 -2.47 6.77 -8.15
N PHE A 60 -3.81 6.71 -8.17
CA PHE A 60 -4.55 5.61 -7.57
C PHE A 60 -4.20 4.28 -8.24
N LEU A 61 -4.21 4.23 -9.58
CA LEU A 61 -3.88 3.02 -10.34
C LEU A 61 -2.44 2.57 -10.07
N GLU A 62 -1.48 3.51 -10.07
CA GLU A 62 -0.10 3.21 -9.71
C GLU A 62 0.00 2.66 -8.28
N THR A 63 -0.73 3.25 -7.33
CA THR A 63 -0.72 2.76 -5.93
C THR A 63 -1.21 1.31 -5.85
N ILE A 64 -2.24 0.95 -6.61
CA ILE A 64 -2.74 -0.43 -6.71
C ILE A 64 -1.67 -1.34 -7.33
N GLU A 65 -1.05 -0.94 -8.44
CA GLU A 65 -0.01 -1.71 -9.13
C GLU A 65 1.21 -1.98 -8.24
N PHE A 66 1.70 -0.95 -7.53
CA PHE A 66 2.82 -1.09 -6.60
C PHE A 66 2.46 -2.02 -5.43
N THR A 67 1.22 -1.95 -4.95
CA THR A 67 0.72 -2.84 -3.89
C THR A 67 0.72 -4.29 -4.36
N LEU A 68 0.13 -4.57 -5.54
CA LEU A 68 0.10 -5.89 -6.15
C LEU A 68 1.52 -6.44 -6.32
N THR A 69 2.42 -5.63 -6.89
CA THR A 69 3.82 -6.02 -7.09
C THR A 69 4.49 -6.35 -5.75
N ALA A 70 4.28 -5.54 -4.72
CA ALA A 70 4.85 -5.78 -3.39
C ALA A 70 4.34 -7.08 -2.71
N ILE A 71 3.16 -7.59 -3.08
CA ILE A 71 2.67 -8.87 -2.56
C ILE A 71 3.53 -10.04 -3.07
N TYR A 72 3.82 -10.06 -4.37
CA TYR A 72 4.52 -11.18 -5.02
C TYR A 72 6.04 -11.07 -5.01
N VAL A 73 6.61 -9.89 -4.79
CA VAL A 73 8.06 -9.67 -4.81
C VAL A 73 8.77 -10.22 -3.55
N PRO A 74 10.01 -10.73 -3.68
CA PRO A 74 10.82 -11.19 -2.54
C PRO A 74 11.20 -10.08 -1.56
N LYS A 75 11.42 -10.44 -0.28
CA LYS A 75 11.71 -9.53 0.84
C LYS A 75 12.70 -8.38 0.55
N PRO A 76 13.87 -8.58 -0.10
CA PRO A 76 14.85 -7.49 -0.30
C PRO A 76 14.30 -6.33 -1.14
N LEU A 77 13.48 -6.62 -2.14
CA LEU A 77 12.89 -5.60 -3.02
C LEU A 77 11.55 -5.07 -2.49
N LYS A 78 10.89 -5.85 -1.63
CA LYS A 78 9.58 -5.52 -1.07
C LYS A 78 9.57 -4.23 -0.26
N LEU A 79 10.61 -3.98 0.54
CA LEU A 79 10.68 -2.79 1.39
C LEU A 79 10.76 -1.51 0.55
N SER A 80 11.62 -1.49 -0.48
CA SER A 80 11.73 -0.34 -1.39
C SER A 80 10.43 -0.07 -2.15
N LEU A 81 9.71 -1.10 -2.59
CA LEU A 81 8.40 -0.95 -3.23
C LEU A 81 7.36 -0.35 -2.29
N ILE A 82 7.31 -0.81 -1.04
CA ILE A 82 6.37 -0.28 -0.04
C ILE A 82 6.68 1.17 0.29
N GLU A 83 7.95 1.54 0.42
CA GLU A 83 8.35 2.94 0.63
C GLU A 83 7.93 3.84 -0.53
N LYS A 84 8.18 3.40 -1.77
CA LYS A 84 7.70 4.11 -2.97
C LYS A 84 6.19 4.27 -2.94
N ASN A 85 5.47 3.24 -2.52
CA ASN A 85 4.02 3.24 -2.46
C ASN A 85 3.48 4.20 -1.37
N ILE A 86 4.14 4.27 -0.20
CA ILE A 86 3.80 5.23 0.85
C ILE A 86 3.94 6.66 0.34
N ASN A 87 5.05 6.97 -0.35
CA ASN A 87 5.26 8.30 -0.94
C ASN A 87 4.18 8.66 -1.96
N LYS A 88 3.70 7.68 -2.74
CA LYS A 88 2.59 7.89 -3.69
C LYS A 88 1.27 8.15 -2.99
N ILE A 89 0.99 7.48 -1.89
CA ILE A 89 -0.20 7.74 -1.05
C ILE A 89 -0.11 9.14 -0.44
N ASP A 90 1.07 9.61 -0.04
CA ASP A 90 1.23 10.98 0.48
C ASP A 90 1.05 12.03 -0.61
N LEU A 91 1.55 11.78 -1.82
CA LEU A 91 1.25 12.60 -3.01
C LEU A 91 -0.25 12.63 -3.30
N LEU A 92 -0.93 11.48 -3.16
CA LEU A 92 -2.37 11.39 -3.37
C LEU A 92 -3.13 12.28 -2.38
N LYS A 93 -2.78 12.28 -1.09
CA LYS A 93 -3.37 13.18 -0.09
C LYS A 93 -3.19 14.64 -0.47
N PHE A 94 -1.98 15.01 -0.93
CA PHE A 94 -1.70 16.37 -1.36
C PHE A 94 -2.56 16.80 -2.55
N PHE A 95 -2.69 15.95 -3.58
CA PHE A 95 -3.54 16.26 -4.73
C PHE A 95 -5.03 16.29 -4.39
N LEU A 96 -5.49 15.49 -3.42
CA LEU A 96 -6.85 15.57 -2.91
C LEU A 96 -7.11 16.90 -2.18
N GLN A 97 -6.15 17.35 -1.36
CA GLN A 97 -6.22 18.66 -0.73
C GLN A 97 -6.25 19.79 -1.78
N LEU A 98 -5.40 19.71 -2.80
CA LEU A 98 -5.38 20.69 -3.89
C LEU A 98 -6.71 20.71 -4.66
N SER A 99 -7.35 19.55 -4.85
CA SER A 99 -8.67 19.43 -5.48
C SER A 99 -9.76 20.14 -4.66
N TRP A 100 -9.64 20.10 -3.34
CA TRP A 100 -10.53 20.79 -2.42
C TRP A 100 -10.25 22.31 -2.40
N GLU A 101 -8.98 22.74 -2.37
CA GLU A 101 -8.59 24.15 -2.41
C GLU A 101 -9.03 24.85 -3.70
N THR A 102 -8.99 24.12 -4.83
CA THR A 102 -9.49 24.61 -6.13
C THR A 102 -11.02 24.60 -6.23
N LYS A 103 -11.74 24.24 -5.16
CA LYS A 103 -13.21 24.09 -5.09
C LYS A 103 -13.75 23.13 -6.16
N THR A 104 -12.91 22.21 -6.61
CA THR A 104 -13.26 21.20 -7.61
C THR A 104 -14.04 20.04 -6.97
N MET A 105 -14.00 19.94 -5.63
CA MET A 105 -14.61 18.87 -4.85
C MET A 105 -15.36 19.43 -3.64
N ASP A 106 -16.54 18.88 -3.35
CA ASP A 106 -17.31 19.23 -2.16
C ASP A 106 -16.60 18.80 -0.87
N ASN A 107 -16.77 19.58 0.19
CA ASN A 107 -16.14 19.33 1.49
C ASN A 107 -16.52 17.95 2.06
N LYS A 108 -17.76 17.49 1.84
CA LYS A 108 -18.23 16.17 2.28
C LYS A 108 -17.49 15.04 1.57
N ASN A 109 -17.31 15.15 0.25
CA ASN A 109 -16.64 14.14 -0.55
C ASN A 109 -15.14 14.10 -0.23
N TYR A 110 -14.53 15.27 -0.05
CA TYR A 110 -13.15 15.38 0.41
C TYR A 110 -12.94 14.72 1.78
N ALA A 111 -13.82 14.97 2.75
CA ALA A 111 -13.71 14.37 4.08
C ALA A 111 -13.72 12.83 4.01
N ILE A 112 -14.69 12.24 3.29
CA ILE A 112 -14.80 10.79 3.13
C ILE A 112 -13.55 10.20 2.46
N LEU A 113 -13.10 10.80 1.35
CA LEU A 113 -11.99 10.24 0.59
C LEU A 113 -10.65 10.44 1.30
N SER A 114 -10.44 11.59 1.95
CA SER A 114 -9.22 11.88 2.68
C SER A 114 -9.03 10.94 3.86
N GLU A 115 -10.10 10.59 4.58
CA GLU A 115 -10.07 9.60 5.66
C GLU A 115 -9.67 8.21 5.13
N GLU A 116 -10.28 7.78 4.02
CA GLU A 116 -9.94 6.51 3.38
C GLU A 116 -8.46 6.43 2.99
N VAL A 117 -7.93 7.47 2.34
CA VAL A 117 -6.53 7.56 1.91
C VAL A 117 -5.58 7.71 3.11
N PHE A 118 -5.98 8.40 4.17
CA PHE A 118 -5.21 8.51 5.40
C PHE A 118 -5.02 7.16 6.08
N ASP A 119 -6.09 6.39 6.19
CA ASP A 119 -6.04 5.04 6.74
C ASP A 119 -5.25 4.08 5.86
N LEU A 120 -5.31 4.21 4.53
CA LEU A 120 -4.43 3.46 3.62
C LEU A 120 -2.95 3.73 3.94
N GLY A 121 -2.57 4.99 4.18
CA GLY A 121 -1.22 5.36 4.58
C GLY A 121 -0.79 4.72 5.91
N LYS A 122 -1.68 4.67 6.91
CA LYS A 122 -1.41 4.00 8.19
C LYS A 122 -1.19 2.50 8.00
N ILE A 123 -2.05 1.83 7.24
CA ILE A 123 -1.97 0.38 7.03
C ILE A 123 -0.68 0.04 6.27
N MET A 124 -0.31 0.83 5.26
CA MET A 124 0.95 0.68 4.52
C MET A 124 2.18 0.93 5.41
N GLY A 125 2.15 1.96 6.26
CA GLY A 125 3.21 2.20 7.25
C GLY A 125 3.35 1.06 8.25
N GLY A 126 2.22 0.46 8.66
CA GLY A 126 2.19 -0.76 9.46
C GLY A 126 2.81 -1.96 8.73
N TRP A 127 2.54 -2.10 7.43
CA TRP A 127 3.15 -3.13 6.61
C TRP A 127 4.67 -3.00 6.53
N LYS A 128 5.15 -1.77 6.30
CA LYS A 128 6.58 -1.44 6.30
C LYS A 128 7.22 -1.88 7.62
N LYS A 129 6.66 -1.48 8.76
CA LYS A 129 7.18 -1.86 10.09
C LYS A 129 7.25 -3.38 10.29
N LYS A 130 6.20 -4.12 9.88
CA LYS A 130 6.18 -5.59 9.95
C LYS A 130 7.27 -6.26 9.12
N ILE A 131 7.61 -5.68 7.96
CA ILE A 131 8.66 -6.22 7.08
C ILE A 131 10.06 -5.80 7.53
N SER A 132 10.20 -4.61 8.12
CA SER A 132 11.48 -4.09 8.63
C SER A 132 11.90 -4.68 9.98
N GLN A 133 11.00 -5.33 10.75
CA GLN A 133 11.36 -5.99 12.00
C GLN A 133 12.23 -7.23 11.74
N LYS A 134 13.55 -7.04 11.78
CA LYS A 134 14.58 -8.09 11.81
C LYS A 134 14.65 -8.64 13.25
N ASN A 135 13.92 -9.72 13.53
CA ASN A 135 13.81 -10.49 14.79
C ASN A 135 13.48 -9.67 16.07
N PRO A 136 12.50 -10.10 16.90
CA PRO A 136 12.43 -9.58 18.26
C PRO A 136 13.75 -9.86 18.98
N PRO A 137 14.22 -8.98 19.89
CA PRO A 137 15.41 -9.26 20.68
C PRO A 137 15.21 -10.60 21.40
N TYR A 138 15.99 -11.61 21.01
CA TYR A 138 15.99 -12.89 21.70
C TYR A 138 16.67 -12.69 23.06
N PHE A 139 15.87 -12.65 24.12
CA PHE A 139 16.38 -12.60 25.48
C PHE A 139 16.81 -14.01 25.90
N LYS A 140 18.10 -14.35 25.72
CA LYS A 140 18.71 -15.50 26.39
C LYS A 140 19.32 -15.01 27.71
N GLY A 141 18.72 -15.38 28.83
CA GLY A 141 19.32 -15.16 30.16
C GLY A 141 19.45 -13.69 30.60
N GLY A 142 18.45 -12.84 30.32
CA GLY A 142 18.33 -11.51 30.95
C GLY A 142 19.31 -10.42 30.47
N LYS A 143 20.13 -10.67 29.45
CA LYS A 143 20.98 -9.65 28.82
C LYS A 143 20.58 -9.42 27.36
N LYS A 144 20.46 -8.14 26.96
CA LYS A 144 20.25 -7.77 25.55
C LYS A 144 21.53 -8.11 24.77
N VAL A 145 21.42 -9.02 23.80
CA VAL A 145 22.51 -9.30 22.84
C VAL A 145 22.03 -8.90 21.45
N SER A 146 22.68 -7.91 20.85
CA SER A 146 22.50 -7.55 19.45
C SER A 146 23.19 -8.59 18.58
N VAL A 147 22.43 -9.28 17.72
CA VAL A 147 22.97 -10.22 16.74
C VAL A 147 23.66 -9.41 15.64
N ALA A 148 24.98 -9.47 15.59
CA ALA A 148 25.75 -8.99 14.44
C ALA A 148 25.46 -9.88 13.22
N ASP A 149 25.25 -9.24 12.08
CA ASP A 149 25.00 -9.88 10.78
C ASP A 149 26.16 -10.85 10.46
N GLY A 150 25.86 -12.15 10.43
CA GLY A 150 26.80 -13.17 10.00
C GLY A 150 26.89 -13.21 8.49
N GLY A 151 27.99 -12.72 7.94
CA GLY A 151 28.43 -12.98 6.58
C GLY A 151 29.87 -13.50 6.60
N GLU A 152 30.03 -14.81 6.72
CA GLU A 152 30.99 -15.66 5.97
C GLU A 152 31.29 -16.95 6.73
N THR A 153 31.02 -18.06 6.06
CA THR A 153 31.41 -19.41 6.45
C THR A 153 32.85 -19.70 6.02
N ALA A 154 33.63 -20.24 6.96
CA ALA A 154 34.76 -21.16 6.83
C ALA A 154 36.08 -20.66 6.22
N VAL A 155 37.19 -20.83 6.97
CA VAL A 155 38.27 -21.78 6.61
C VAL A 155 38.90 -22.33 7.90
N LEU A 156 39.12 -23.66 7.91
CA LEU A 156 39.84 -24.45 8.90
C LEU A 156 41.32 -24.03 9.04
N ALA A 157 41.84 -24.04 10.26
CA ALA A 157 43.24 -24.35 10.59
C ALA A 157 43.32 -24.84 12.04
#